data_AF-A0A6M3KWV9-F1
#
_entry.id   AF-A0A6M3KWV9-F1
#
_cell.length_a   1.000
_cell.length_b   1.000
_cell.length_c   1.000
_cell.angle_alpha   90.00
_cell.angle_beta   90.00
_cell.angle_gamma   90.00
#
_symmetry.space_group_name_H-M   'P 1'
#
loop_
_entity.id
_entity.type
_entity.pdbx_description
1 polymer ?
#
loop_
_entity_poly.entity_id
_entity_poly.type
_entity_poly.pdbx_seq_one_letter_code
_entity_poly.pdbx_strand_id
1 'polypeptide(L)' 'MDELEAAFTYQRPTLEQVDQMTTIREKAKELARLIFELCPPSADRTAAIRKVREGVMTANAAIVLGPIPRT' A
#
# COMPACT_ATOMS: atom_id res chain seq x y z
N MET A 1 -22.71 10.62 -1.32
CA MET A 1 -22.11 9.55 -2.15
C MET A 1 -21.96 8.36 -1.23
N ASP A 2 -22.42 7.19 -1.64
CA ASP A 2 -22.22 5.96 -0.86
C ASP A 2 -20.71 5.69 -0.73
N GLU A 3 -20.27 5.17 0.42
CA GLU A 3 -18.87 4.82 0.68
C GLU A 3 -18.38 3.77 -0.30
N LEU A 4 -19.28 2.87 -0.70
CA LEU A 4 -19.03 1.91 -1.75
C LEU A 4 -18.74 2.63 -3.08
N GLU A 5 -19.58 3.57 -3.49
CA GLU A 5 -19.35 4.33 -4.73
C GLU A 5 -18.03 5.11 -4.72
N ALA A 6 -17.64 5.66 -3.56
CA ALA A 6 -16.34 6.33 -3.42
C ALA A 6 -15.16 5.36 -3.59
N ALA A 7 -15.27 4.13 -3.06
CA ALA A 7 -14.25 3.10 -3.20
C ALA A 7 -14.12 2.54 -4.63
N PHE A 8 -15.18 2.64 -5.44
CA PHE A 8 -15.21 2.17 -6.83
C PHE A 8 -15.05 3.30 -7.87
N THR A 9 -14.90 4.55 -7.44
CA THR A 9 -14.66 5.71 -8.32
C THR A 9 -13.18 6.09 -8.32
N TYR A 10 -12.68 6.56 -9.47
CA TYR A 10 -11.32 7.10 -9.55
C TYR A 10 -11.18 8.36 -8.68
N GLN A 11 -10.28 8.29 -7.69
CA GLN A 11 -9.90 9.42 -6.86
C GLN A 11 -8.46 9.82 -7.21
N ARG A 12 -8.27 11.04 -7.72
CA ARG A 12 -6.93 11.59 -7.97
C ARG A 12 -6.29 12.01 -6.65
N PRO A 13 -5.08 11.52 -6.31
CA PRO A 13 -4.38 11.95 -5.10
C PRO A 13 -3.98 13.43 -5.16
N THR A 14 -4.01 14.11 -4.01
CA THR A 14 -3.39 15.43 -3.82
C THR A 14 -1.87 15.31 -3.74
N LEU A 15 -1.14 16.44 -3.83
CA LEU A 15 0.32 16.44 -3.66
C LEU A 15 0.75 15.90 -2.28
N GLU A 16 0.05 16.28 -1.22
CA GLU A 16 0.32 15.76 0.13
C GLU A 16 0.10 14.24 0.22
N GLN A 17 -0.98 13.73 -0.38
CA GLN A 17 -1.24 12.29 -0.45
C GLN A 17 -0.14 11.57 -1.25
N VAL A 18 0.36 12.17 -2.35
CA VAL A 18 1.49 11.64 -3.12
C VAL A 18 2.75 11.52 -2.26
N ASP A 19 3.06 12.53 -1.44
CA ASP A 19 4.24 12.52 -0.56
C ASP A 19 4.12 11.43 0.52
N GLN A 20 2.94 11.28 1.13
CA GLN A 20 2.64 10.22 2.09
C GLN A 20 2.79 8.82 1.46
N MET A 21 2.19 8.62 0.28
CA MET A 21 2.27 7.35 -0.47
C MET A 21 3.71 7.04 -0.88
N THR A 22 4.50 8.05 -1.25
CA THR A 22 5.91 7.90 -1.60
C THR A 22 6.72 7.41 -0.41
N THR A 23 6.54 8.03 0.76
CA THR A 23 7.20 7.62 2.00
C THR A 23 6.94 6.15 2.34
N ILE A 24 5.67 5.70 2.24
CA ILE A 24 5.31 4.30 2.47
C ILE A 24 5.97 3.37 1.46
N ARG A 25 5.94 3.73 0.17
CA ARG A 25 6.53 2.92 -0.91
C ARG A 25 8.04 2.74 -0.74
N GLU A 26 8.74 3.78 -0.31
CA GLU A 26 10.18 3.72 -0.06
C GLU A 26 10.52 2.74 1.06
N LYS A 27 9.83 2.84 2.21
CA LYS A 27 10.06 1.94 3.34
C LYS A 27 9.66 0.50 3.04
N ALA A 28 8.57 0.29 2.31
CA ALA A 28 8.20 -1.04 1.85
C ALA A 28 9.23 -1.64 0.88
N LYS A 29 9.83 -0.81 0.02
CA LYS A 29 10.90 -1.25 -0.89
C LYS A 29 12.16 -1.64 -0.13
N GLU A 30 12.54 -0.91 0.92
CA GLU A 30 13.62 -1.29 1.83
C GLU A 30 13.34 -2.66 2.49
N LEU A 31 12.14 -2.87 3.05
CA LEU A 31 11.77 -4.16 3.63
C LEU A 31 11.78 -5.30 2.61
N ALA A 32 11.25 -5.08 1.41
CA ALA A 32 11.24 -6.08 0.35
C ALA A 32 12.67 -6.48 -0.07
N ARG A 33 13.63 -5.54 -0.07
CA ARG A 33 15.05 -5.83 -0.31
C ARG A 33 15.64 -6.68 0.80
N LEU A 34 15.39 -6.35 2.07
CA LEU A 34 15.85 -7.15 3.21
C LEU A 34 15.30 -8.59 3.14
N ILE A 35 14.02 -8.77 2.80
CA ILE A 35 13.43 -10.09 2.59
C ILE A 35 14.13 -10.83 1.45
N PHE A 36 14.40 -10.14 0.35
CA PHE A 36 15.06 -10.75 -0.80
C PHE A 36 16.49 -11.22 -0.48
N GLU A 37 17.24 -10.41 0.26
CA GLU A 37 18.65 -10.63 0.61
C GLU A 37 18.83 -11.65 1.73
N LEU A 38 17.99 -11.60 2.77
CA LEU A 38 18.16 -12.41 3.98
C LEU A 38 17.39 -13.74 3.96
N CYS A 39 16.29 -13.83 3.21
CA CYS A 39 15.53 -15.08 3.11
C CYS A 39 16.04 -15.94 1.94
N PRO A 40 16.18 -17.27 2.12
CA PRO A 40 16.55 -18.16 1.04
C PRO A 40 15.50 -18.15 -0.09
N PRO A 41 15.87 -18.48 -1.33
CA PRO A 41 14.91 -18.66 -2.41
C PRO A 41 13.87 -19.72 -2.08
N SER A 42 12.65 -19.28 -1.75
CA SER A 42 11.53 -20.16 -1.40
C SER A 42 10.19 -19.50 -1.75
N ALA A 43 9.13 -20.31 -1.71
CA ALA A 43 7.76 -19.83 -1.85
C ALA A 43 7.40 -18.78 -0.78
N ASP A 44 7.90 -18.96 0.45
CA ASP A 44 7.67 -18.04 1.56
C ASP A 44 8.31 -16.67 1.31
N ARG A 45 9.54 -16.63 0.78
CA ARG A 45 10.18 -15.36 0.39
C ARG A 45 9.33 -14.62 -0.65
N THR A 46 8.87 -15.33 -1.68
CA THR A 46 8.01 -14.72 -2.70
C THR A 46 6.68 -14.26 -2.12
N ALA A 47 6.07 -15.03 -1.22
CA ALA A 47 4.84 -14.67 -0.54
C ALA A 47 5.01 -13.42 0.33
N ALA A 48 6.10 -13.33 1.09
CA ALA A 48 6.42 -12.18 1.92
C ALA A 48 6.55 -10.89 1.09
N ILE A 49 7.29 -10.92 -0.03
CA ILE A 49 7.40 -9.76 -0.94
C ILE A 49 6.04 -9.39 -1.54
N ARG A 50 5.20 -10.37 -1.90
CA ARG A 50 3.83 -10.11 -2.39
C ARG A 50 2.98 -9.42 -1.32
N LYS A 51 3.07 -9.87 -0.07
CA LYS A 51 2.34 -9.27 1.06
C LYS A 51 2.77 -7.85 1.37
N VAL A 52 4.06 -7.54 1.28
CA VAL A 52 4.55 -6.16 1.37
C VAL A 52 3.91 -5.27 0.30
N ARG A 53 3.86 -5.74 -0.96
CA ARG A 53 3.24 -4.99 -2.06
C ARG A 53 1.73 -4.81 -1.88
N GLU A 54 1.04 -5.85 -1.44
CA GLU A 54 -0.39 -5.82 -1.11
C GLU A 54 -0.66 -4.76 -0.02
N GLY A 55 0.11 -4.79 1.06
CA GLY A 55 0.01 -3.80 2.14
C GLY A 55 0.21 -2.36 1.66
N VAL A 56 1.18 -2.12 0.77
CA VAL A 56 1.39 -0.79 0.16
C VAL A 56 0.18 -0.33 -0.65
N MET A 57 -0.43 -1.21 -1.43
CA MET A 57 -1.60 -0.84 -2.24
C MET A 57 -2.80 -0.51 -1.35
N THR A 58 -3.04 -1.30 -0.31
CA THR A 58 -4.10 -1.04 0.67
C THR A 58 -3.86 0.27 1.44
N ALA A 59 -2.62 0.53 1.86
CA ALA A 59 -2.27 1.78 2.54
C ALA A 59 -2.45 3.00 1.63
N ASN A 60 -2.03 2.90 0.36
CA ASN A 60 -2.24 3.97 -0.62
C ASN A 60 -3.74 4.24 -0.83
N ALA A 61 -4.57 3.20 -0.92
CA ALA A 61 -6.01 3.36 -1.02
C ALA A 61 -6.59 4.08 0.20
N ALA A 62 -6.15 3.72 1.41
CA ALA A 62 -6.59 4.41 2.64
C ALA A 62 -6.18 5.89 2.67
N ILE A 63 -4.98 6.24 2.19
CA ILE A 63 -4.54 7.64 2.07
C ILE A 63 -5.45 8.43 1.13
N VAL A 64 -5.79 7.84 -0.01
CA VAL A 64 -6.58 8.51 -1.06
C VAL A 64 -8.05 8.62 -0.68
N LEU A 65 -8.65 7.54 -0.16
CA LEU A 65 -10.07 7.49 0.20
C LEU A 65 -10.36 8.21 1.52
N GLY A 66 -9.34 8.43 2.37
CA GLY A 66 -9.49 9.11 3.65
C GLY A 66 -10.24 8.27 4.69
N PRO A 67 -10.63 8.88 5.84
CA PRO A 67 -11.41 8.19 6.84
C PRO A 67 -12.77 7.78 6.27
N ILE A 68 -13.04 6.48 6.23
CA ILE A 68 -14.40 5.96 6.08
C ILE A 68 -15.12 6.23 7.41
N PRO A 69 -16.22 7.01 7.44
CA PRO A 69 -16.99 7.22 8.65
C PRO A 69 -17.39 5.86 9.23
N ARG A 70 -16.91 5.52 10.42
CA ARG A 70 -17.46 4.35 11.13
C ARG A 70 -18.82 4.77 11.65
N THR A 71 -19.87 4.10 11.14
CA THR A 71 -21.21 4.15 11.70
C THR A 71 -21.22 3.66 13.14
#